data_AF-A0A2W4JF98-F1
#
_entry.id   AF-A0A2W4JF98-F1
#
_cell.length_a   1.000
_cell.length_b   1.000
_cell.length_c   1.000
_cell.angle_alpha   90.00
_cell.angle_beta   90.00
_cell.angle_gamma   90.00
#
_symmetry.space_group_name_H-M   'P 1'
#
loop_
_entity.id
_entity.type
_entity.pdbx_description
1 polymer ?
#
loop_
_entity_poly.entity_id
_entity_poly.type
_entity_poly.pdbx_seq_one_letter_code
_entity_poly.pdbx_strand_id
1 'polypeptide(L)' 'MINDFSGRPGAALVTGATGGIGRAIARMLAARGRAVALPYRPNAPPPAALVAELPRGAARSPHLSDPAAN' A
#
# COMPACT_ATOMS: atom_id res chain seq x y z
N MET A 1 -21.78 -8.80 -4.74
CA MET A 1 -20.35 -8.63 -5.07
C MET A 1 -19.82 -7.44 -4.27
N ILE A 2 -18.83 -7.65 -3.41
CA ILE A 2 -18.20 -6.55 -2.66
C ILE A 2 -17.34 -5.74 -3.65
N ASN A 3 -17.66 -4.46 -3.78
CA ASN A 3 -17.14 -3.57 -4.80
C ASN A 3 -16.61 -2.28 -4.17
N ASP A 4 -15.97 -2.40 -3.00
CA ASP A 4 -15.68 -1.29 -2.07
C ASP A 4 -14.93 -0.11 -2.70
N PHE A 5 -14.06 -0.40 -3.68
CA PHE A 5 -13.14 0.60 -4.24
C PHE A 5 -13.02 0.54 -5.77
N SER A 6 -13.75 -0.33 -6.45
CA SER A 6 -13.59 -0.53 -7.90
C SER A 6 -14.10 0.65 -8.75
N GLY A 7 -14.99 1.48 -8.19
CA GLY A 7 -15.47 2.72 -8.82
C GLY A 7 -14.63 3.96 -8.51
N ARG A 8 -13.67 3.87 -7.57
CA ARG A 8 -12.81 5.00 -7.23
C ARG A 8 -11.52 4.97 -8.06
N PRO A 9 -11.21 6.03 -8.83
CA PRO A 9 -9.90 6.18 -9.44
C PRO A 9 -8.85 6.45 -8.34
N GLY A 10 -7.65 5.90 -8.50
CA GLY A 10 -6.53 6.12 -7.59
C GLY A 10 -5.88 4.85 -7.04
N ALA A 11 -4.99 5.05 -6.07
CA ALA A 11 -4.23 4.01 -5.37
C ALA A 11 -4.60 4.00 -3.88
N ALA A 12 -4.44 2.84 -3.23
CA ALA A 12 -4.67 2.70 -1.79
C ALA A 12 -3.34 2.79 -1.02
N LEU A 13 -3.25 3.70 -0.06
CA LEU A 13 -2.12 3.83 0.85
C LEU A 13 -2.35 2.97 2.10
N VAL A 14 -1.45 2.02 2.38
CA VAL A 14 -1.58 1.12 3.53
C VAL A 14 -0.48 1.40 4.55
N THR A 15 -0.80 2.16 5.58
CA THR A 15 0.11 2.42 6.70
C THR A 15 0.30 1.16 7.56
N GLY A 16 1.51 0.96 8.08
CA GLY A 16 1.82 -0.23 8.90
C GLY A 16 1.75 -1.55 8.13
N ALA A 17 1.99 -1.54 6.81
CA ALA A 17 1.92 -2.75 5.99
C ALA A 17 2.98 -3.83 6.29
N THR A 18 3.96 -3.51 7.13
CA THR A 18 4.90 -4.47 7.71
C THR A 18 4.28 -5.31 8.83
N GLY A 19 3.16 -4.86 9.43
CA GLY A 19 2.38 -5.63 10.40
C GLY A 19 1.45 -6.64 9.72
N GLY A 20 0.98 -7.65 10.47
CA GLY A 20 0.14 -8.72 9.94
C GLY A 20 -1.18 -8.23 9.30
N ILE A 21 -1.83 -7.25 9.93
CA ILE A 21 -3.11 -6.68 9.46
C ILE A 21 -2.88 -5.87 8.18
N GLY A 22 -1.90 -4.96 8.18
CA GLY A 22 -1.59 -4.14 7.02
C GLY A 22 -1.20 -4.98 5.80
N ARG A 23 -0.45 -6.07 6.01
CA ARG A 23 -0.11 -7.03 4.94
C ARG A 23 -1.34 -7.71 4.35
N ALA A 24 -2.28 -8.16 5.19
CA ALA A 24 -3.51 -8.79 4.72
C ALA A 24 -4.38 -7.82 3.91
N ILE A 25 -4.51 -6.57 4.36
CA ILE A 25 -5.26 -5.52 3.67
C ILE A 25 -4.61 -5.18 2.32
N ALA A 26 -3.29 -5.03 2.27
CA ALA A 26 -2.57 -4.75 1.02
C ALA A 26 -2.80 -5.84 -0.04
N ARG A 27 -2.74 -7.11 0.37
CA ARG A 27 -3.01 -8.26 -0.52
C ARG A 27 -4.45 -8.25 -1.03
N MET A 28 -5.42 -8.01 -0.16
CA MET A 28 -6.84 -7.93 -0.52
C MET A 28 -7.09 -6.83 -1.56
N LEU A 29 -6.50 -5.65 -1.39
CA LEU A 29 -6.66 -4.52 -2.31
C LEU A 29 -6.02 -4.80 -3.67
N ALA A 30 -4.83 -5.40 -3.70
CA ALA A 30 -4.18 -5.79 -4.95
C ALA A 30 -4.94 -6.89 -5.70
N ALA A 31 -5.49 -7.89 -4.98
CA ALA A 31 -6.34 -8.93 -5.58
C ALA A 31 -7.61 -8.35 -6.21
N ARG A 32 -8.08 -7.19 -5.74
CA ARG A 32 -9.19 -6.42 -6.32
C ARG A 32 -8.75 -5.46 -7.43
N GLY A 33 -7.52 -5.58 -7.92
CA GLY A 33 -7.00 -4.82 -9.05
C GLY A 33 -6.59 -3.38 -8.72
N ARG A 34 -6.39 -3.05 -7.44
CA ARG A 34 -5.94 -1.71 -7.02
C ARG A 34 -4.44 -1.63 -6.88
N ALA A 35 -3.91 -0.47 -7.27
CA ALA A 35 -2.53 -0.10 -6.97
C ALA A 35 -2.42 0.16 -5.46
N VAL A 36 -1.38 -0.40 -4.84
CA VAL A 36 -1.18 -0.31 -3.38
C VAL A 36 0.16 0.35 -3.10
N ALA A 37 0.12 1.45 -2.36
CA ALA A 37 1.29 2.17 -1.87
C ALA A 37 1.61 1.72 -0.44
N LEU A 38 2.84 1.29 -0.21
CA LEU A 38 3.32 0.73 1.06
C LEU A 38 4.32 1.71 1.72
N PRO A 39 3.86 2.63 2.57
CA PRO A 39 4.71 3.50 3.38
C PRO A 39 5.53 2.68 4.37
N TYR A 40 6.84 2.90 4.35
CA TYR A 40 7.78 2.37 5.34
C TYR A 40 8.56 3.53 5.98
N ARG A 41 9.07 3.31 7.19
CA ARG A 41 9.91 4.32 7.86
C ARG A 41 11.28 4.37 7.17
N PRO A 42 11.91 5.53 7.03
CA PRO A 42 13.23 5.65 6.39
C PRO A 42 14.32 4.80 7.05
N ASN A 43 14.22 4.54 8.36
CA ASN A 43 15.15 3.67 9.09
C ASN A 43 14.70 2.19 9.16
N ALA A 44 13.67 1.80 8.41
CA ALA A 44 13.22 0.42 8.31
C ALA A 44 13.49 -0.12 6.90
N PRO A 45 13.85 -1.40 6.74
CA PRO A 45 13.98 -1.99 5.42
C PRO A 45 12.62 -1.92 4.69
N PRO A 46 12.61 -1.60 3.40
CA PRO A 46 11.38 -1.59 2.62
C PRO A 46 10.74 -2.98 2.65
N PRO A 47 9.39 -3.07 2.59
CA PRO A 47 8.67 -4.34 2.60
C PRO A 47 8.78 -5.03 1.22
N ALA A 48 10.01 -5.29 0.76
CA ALA A 48 10.33 -5.75 -0.58
C ALA A 48 9.63 -7.07 -0.92
N ALA A 49 9.53 -7.99 0.04
CA ALA A 49 8.79 -9.24 -0.13
C ALA A 49 7.30 -8.99 -0.41
N LEU A 50 6.68 -8.01 0.25
CA LEU A 50 5.28 -7.67 0.00
C LEU A 50 5.11 -6.91 -1.32
N VAL A 51 6.05 -6.05 -1.70
CA VAL A 51 6.01 -5.37 -3.01
C VAL A 51 6.11 -6.38 -4.15
N ALA A 52 7.00 -7.37 -4.04
CA ALA A 52 7.18 -8.41 -5.05
C ALA A 52 5.94 -9.30 -5.25
N GLU A 53 5.13 -9.46 -4.20
CA GLU A 53 3.86 -10.22 -4.27
C GLU A 53 2.72 -9.43 -4.94
N LEU A 54 2.83 -8.10 -5.05
CA LEU A 54 1.73 -7.24 -5.49
C LEU A 54 1.99 -6.75 -6.93
N PRO A 55 1.20 -7.18 -7.94
CA PRO A 55 1.45 -6.86 -9.34
C PRO A 55 1.36 -5.36 -9.69
N ARG A 56 0.77 -4.54 -8.81
CA ARG A 56 0.77 -3.06 -8.87
C ARG A 56 1.15 -2.44 -7.52
N GLY A 57 2.00 -3.11 -6.76
CA GLY A 57 2.52 -2.62 -5.49
C GLY A 57 3.69 -1.67 -5.69
N ALA A 58 3.70 -0.55 -4.98
CA ALA A 58 4.84 0.35 -4.90
C ALA A 58 5.15 0.67 -3.44
N ALA A 59 6.38 0.42 -3.00
CA ALA A 59 6.86 0.96 -1.74
C ALA A 59 7.46 2.35 -1.96
N ARG A 60 7.04 3.29 -1.12
CA ARG A 60 7.55 4.65 -1.04
C ARG A 60 7.66 5.01 0.43
N SER A 61 8.55 5.92 0.81
CA SER A 61 8.60 6.47 2.17
C SER A 61 8.05 7.90 2.14
N PRO A 62 6.72 8.10 2.00
CA PRO A 62 6.16 9.43 2.16
C PRO A 62 6.22 9.83 3.64
N HIS A 63 6.71 11.03 3.91
CA HIS A 63 6.57 11.63 5.24
C HIS A 63 5.09 12.00 5.42
N LEU A 64 4.35 11.22 6.21
CA LEU A 64 2.91 11.40 6.41
C LEU A 64 2.53 12.74 7.06
N SER A 65 3.49 13.45 7.65
CA SER A 65 3.30 14.77 8.23
C SER A 65 3.66 15.93 7.27
N ASP A 66 4.12 15.61 6.05
CA ASP A 66 4.51 16.63 5.07
C ASP A 66 3.32 16.94 4.14
N PRO A 67 2.68 18.11 4.27
CA PRO A 67 1.55 18.49 3.43
C PRO A 67 1.96 18.76 1.97
N ALA A 68 3.26 18.80 1.63
CA ALA A 68 3.76 19.09 0.29
C ALA A 68 4.13 17.85 -0.55
N ALA A 69 3.97 16.63 -0.01
CA ALA A 69 4.19 15.40 -0.77
C ALA A 69 2.98 15.07 -1.66
N ASN A 70 2.75 15.88 -2.70
CA ASN A 70 1.78 15.60 -3.78
C ASN A 70 2.45 15.76 -5.14
#